data_AF-A0ABC9GUR0-F1
#
_entry.id   AF-A0ABC9GUR0-F1
#
_cell.length_a   1.000
_cell.length_b   1.000
_cell.length_c   1.000
_cell.angle_alpha   90.00
_cell.angle_beta   90.00
_cell.angle_gamma   90.00
#
_symmetry.space_group_name_H-M   'P 1'
#
loop_
_entity.id
_entity.type
_entity.pdbx_description
1 polymer ?
#
loop_
_entity_poly.entity_id
_entity_poly.type
_entity_poly.pdbx_seq_one_letter_code
_entity_poly.pdbx_strand_id
1 'polypeptide(L)'
;MQNEDGSQGLAGVNDSRLHLWSRMVNPEGVTGWVRQRVIKLKKILPKNKAYIHANVIGFAEGVGVFFMGTDVGTFTFELNSGRVRKVSGPGKYCPIFPFIGFCTPDCARIKLPLQAETN
;
A
#
# COMPACT_ATOMS: atom_id res chain seq x y z
N MET A 1 1.77 0.40 9.23
CA MET A 1 2.30 0.84 10.52
C MET A 1 3.77 0.58 10.40
N GLN A 2 4.57 1.63 10.28
CA GLN A 2 5.98 1.48 10.63
C GLN A 2 5.99 1.55 12.14
N ASN A 3 6.39 0.44 12.73
CA ASN A 3 6.77 0.44 14.13
C ASN A 3 8.18 1.05 14.23
N GLU A 4 8.54 1.57 15.40
CA GLU A 4 9.85 2.20 15.66
C GLU A 4 11.02 1.22 15.42
N ASP A 5 10.76 -0.08 15.44
CA ASP A 5 11.68 -1.18 15.16
C ASP A 5 11.78 -1.56 13.67
N GLY A 6 11.08 -0.83 12.78
CA GLY A 6 11.00 -1.15 11.35
C GLY A 6 10.13 -2.37 11.03
N SER A 7 9.40 -2.94 12.01
CA SER A 7 8.56 -4.10 11.75
C SER A 7 7.32 -3.77 10.93
N GLN A 8 7.06 -4.66 9.96
CA GLN A 8 6.05 -4.49 8.92
C GLN A 8 4.66 -4.85 9.43
N GLY A 9 3.64 -4.14 8.94
CA GLY A 9 2.23 -4.45 9.22
C GLY A 9 1.64 -5.43 8.21
N LEU A 10 0.66 -6.22 8.65
CA LEU A 10 -0.19 -7.02 7.77
C LEU A 10 -1.60 -6.44 7.72
N ALA A 11 -2.30 -6.69 6.60
CA ALA A 11 -3.72 -6.44 6.51
C ALA A 11 -4.46 -7.49 5.70
N GLY A 12 -5.74 -7.61 6.01
CA GLY A 12 -6.65 -8.56 5.38
C GLY A 12 -8.08 -8.14 5.60
N VAL A 13 -8.97 -8.56 4.70
CA VAL A 13 -10.41 -8.35 4.85
C VAL A 13 -11.06 -9.63 5.34
N ASN A 14 -11.92 -9.49 6.34
CA ASN A 14 -12.87 -10.52 6.74
C ASN A 14 -14.20 -9.85 7.13
N ASP A 15 -15.35 -10.45 6.79
CA ASP A 15 -16.69 -9.94 7.12
C ASP A 15 -16.92 -8.45 6.83
N SER A 16 -16.47 -7.99 5.65
CA SER A 16 -16.51 -6.56 5.25
C SER A 16 -15.78 -5.61 6.23
N ARG A 17 -14.74 -6.10 6.90
CA ARG A 17 -13.88 -5.33 7.80
C ARG A 17 -12.42 -5.50 7.39
N LEU A 18 -11.71 -4.38 7.31
CA LEU A 18 -10.26 -4.36 7.18
C LEU A 18 -9.65 -4.55 8.56
N HIS A 19 -8.86 -5.61 8.71
CA HIS A 19 -8.10 -5.90 9.91
C HIS A 19 -6.65 -5.51 9.66
N LEU A 20 -6.04 -4.84 10.64
CA LEU A 20 -4.66 -4.38 10.61
C LEU A 20 -3.91 -5.02 11.78
N TRP A 21 -2.78 -5.64 11.47
CA TRP A 21 -1.89 -6.27 12.44
C TRP A 21 -0.50 -5.66 12.38
N SER A 22 0.19 -5.67 13.51
CA SER A 22 1.62 -5.37 13.60
C SER A 22 2.33 -6.49 14.36
N ARG A 23 3.64 -6.65 14.12
CA ARG A 23 4.47 -7.45 15.01
C ARG A 23 4.65 -6.71 16.32
N MET A 24 4.57 -7.46 17.42
CA MET A 24 4.95 -7.00 18.76
C MET A 24 5.78 -8.08 19.43
N VAL A 25 6.72 -7.64 20.26
CA VAL A 25 7.51 -8.51 21.13
C VAL A 25 6.83 -8.52 22.49
N ASN A 26 6.50 -9.70 23.00
CA ASN A 26 5.99 -9.82 24.37
C ASN A 26 7.13 -9.67 25.39
N PRO A 27 6.82 -9.52 26.69
CA PRO A 27 7.86 -9.40 27.74
C PRO A 27 8.86 -10.56 27.75
N GLU A 28 8.48 -11.72 27.25
CA GLU A 28 9.32 -12.93 27.13
C GLU A 28 10.22 -12.94 25.87
N GLY A 29 10.21 -11.87 25.06
CA GLY A 29 11.04 -11.76 23.85
C GLY A 29 10.49 -12.48 22.62
N VAL A 30 9.30 -13.07 22.70
CA VAL A 30 8.63 -13.76 21.58
C VAL A 30 7.91 -12.76 20.70
N THR A 31 8.17 -12.85 19.39
CA THR A 31 7.54 -11.98 18.39
C THR A 31 6.25 -12.62 17.86
N GLY A 32 5.14 -11.87 17.92
CA GLY A 32 3.84 -12.32 17.42
C GLY A 32 3.06 -11.24 16.69
N TRP A 33 2.04 -11.65 15.93
CA TRP A 33 1.11 -10.72 15.28
C TRP A 33 0.00 -10.30 16.25
N VAL A 34 -0.12 -9.00 16.49
CA VAL A 34 -1.18 -8.44 17.32
C VAL A 34 -2.10 -7.58 16.46
N ARG A 35 -3.41 -7.81 16.56
CA ARG A 35 -4.42 -7.05 15.83
C ARG A 35 -4.56 -5.66 16.46
N GLN A 36 -4.13 -4.64 15.73
CA GLN A 36 -4.11 -3.26 16.19
C GLN A 36 -5.44 -2.54 15.95
N ARG A 37 -6.03 -2.72 14.77
CA ARG A 37 -7.20 -1.93 14.36
C ARG A 37 -8.12 -2.74 13.46
N VAL A 38 -9.42 -2.46 13.59
CA VAL A 38 -10.47 -3.01 12.72
C VAL A 38 -11.32 -1.88 12.16
N ILE A 39 -11.43 -1.81 10.85
CA ILE A 39 -12.13 -0.74 10.13
C ILE A 39 -13.28 -1.34 9.34
N LYS A 40 -14.50 -0.87 9.58
CA LYS A 40 -15.68 -1.29 8.80
C LYS A 40 -15.55 -0.72 7.38
N LEU A 41 -15.51 -1.57 6.37
CA LEU A 41 -15.29 -1.14 4.98
C LEU A 41 -16.40 -0.20 4.48
N LYS A 42 -17.63 -0.39 4.95
CA LYS A 42 -18.76 0.52 4.66
C LYS A 42 -18.55 1.98 5.08
N LYS A 43 -17.59 2.26 5.97
CA LYS A 43 -17.26 3.62 6.39
C LYS A 43 -16.26 4.31 5.46
N ILE A 44 -15.46 3.52 4.73
CA ILE A 44 -14.31 4.01 3.96
C ILE A 44 -14.48 3.84 2.45
N LEU A 45 -15.26 2.85 2.01
CA LEU A 45 -15.58 2.64 0.60
C LEU A 45 -16.87 3.40 0.21
N PRO A 46 -16.97 3.90 -1.03
CA PRO A 46 -18.17 4.57 -1.51
C PRO A 46 -19.40 3.65 -1.46
N LYS A 47 -20.57 4.26 -1.24
CA LYS A 47 -21.86 3.55 -1.19
C LYS A 47 -22.16 2.98 -2.56
N ASN A 48 -22.09 1.65 -2.69
CA ASN A 48 -22.61 0.82 -3.80
C ASN A 48 -22.36 -0.68 -3.55
N LYS A 49 -22.48 -1.14 -2.29
CA LYS A 49 -22.12 -2.54 -1.89
C LYS A 49 -20.67 -2.97 -2.19
N ALA A 50 -19.78 -2.05 -2.60
CA ALA A 50 -18.36 -2.30 -2.85
C ALA A 50 -17.63 -2.96 -1.66
N TYR A 51 -18.15 -2.80 -0.44
CA TYR A 51 -17.61 -3.41 0.78
C TYR A 51 -17.92 -4.90 0.96
N ILE A 52 -18.88 -5.47 0.22
CA ILE A 52 -19.32 -6.86 0.40
C ILE A 52 -18.26 -7.83 -0.15
N HIS A 53 -17.70 -7.53 -1.32
CA HIS A 53 -16.73 -8.38 -2.04
C HIS A 53 -15.32 -7.76 -2.06
N ALA A 54 -15.05 -6.85 -1.11
CA ALA A 54 -13.77 -6.18 -1.02
C ALA A 54 -12.69 -7.12 -0.51
N ASN A 55 -11.53 -7.15 -1.16
CA ASN A 55 -10.36 -7.91 -0.72
C ASN A 55 -9.09 -7.08 -0.83
N VAL A 56 -8.12 -7.31 0.06
CA VAL A 56 -6.78 -6.73 -0.09
C VAL A 56 -6.08 -7.47 -1.23
N ILE A 57 -5.61 -6.72 -2.24
CA ILE A 57 -4.95 -7.24 -3.43
C ILE A 57 -3.50 -6.79 -3.55
N GLY A 58 -3.01 -5.93 -2.66
CA GLY A 58 -1.61 -5.49 -2.65
C GLY A 58 -1.30 -4.56 -1.49
N PHE A 59 -0.01 -4.40 -1.17
CA PHE A 59 0.46 -3.51 -0.11
C PHE A 59 1.79 -2.85 -0.51
N ALA A 60 1.84 -1.52 -0.40
CA ALA A 60 3.04 -0.73 -0.58
C ALA A 60 3.64 -0.44 0.80
N GLU A 61 4.54 -1.32 1.22
CA GLU A 61 5.08 -1.38 2.58
C GLU A 61 5.71 -0.08 3.07
N GLY A 62 6.59 0.53 2.27
CA GLY A 62 7.32 1.75 2.65
C GLY A 62 6.47 3.01 2.76
N VAL A 63 5.26 3.03 2.19
CA VAL A 63 4.36 4.20 2.22
C VAL A 63 3.05 3.93 2.97
N GLY A 64 2.84 2.71 3.46
CA GLY A 64 1.66 2.34 4.24
C GLY A 64 0.35 2.42 3.45
N VAL A 65 0.35 2.00 2.19
CA VAL A 65 -0.85 2.02 1.31
C VAL A 65 -1.29 0.61 0.94
N PHE A 66 -2.54 0.26 1.24
CA PHE A 66 -3.16 -0.98 0.77
C PHE A 66 -3.95 -0.74 -0.51
N PHE A 67 -3.97 -1.75 -1.37
CA PHE A 67 -4.87 -1.82 -2.51
C PHE A 67 -5.99 -2.79 -2.19
N MET A 68 -7.23 -2.35 -2.39
CA MET A 68 -8.43 -3.15 -2.21
C MET A 68 -9.16 -3.29 -3.54
N GLY A 69 -9.33 -4.53 -4.00
CA GLY A 69 -10.19 -4.85 -5.12
C GLY A 69 -11.64 -4.91 -4.67
N THR A 70 -12.55 -4.30 -5.42
CA THR A 70 -14.01 -4.39 -5.24
C THR A 70 -14.71 -4.51 -6.60
N ASP A 71 -16.00 -4.87 -6.61
CA ASP A 71 -16.73 -5.10 -7.88
C ASP A 71 -16.84 -3.83 -8.74
N VAL A 72 -16.66 -2.67 -8.11
CA VAL A 72 -16.73 -1.35 -8.78
C VAL A 72 -15.35 -0.78 -9.11
N GLY A 73 -14.27 -1.50 -8.78
CA GLY A 73 -12.89 -1.16 -9.07
C GLY A 73 -11.94 -1.21 -7.88
N THR A 74 -10.72 -0.77 -8.11
CA THR A 74 -9.65 -0.79 -7.09
C THR A 74 -9.58 0.51 -6.31
N PHE A 75 -9.39 0.39 -5.01
CA PHE A 75 -9.21 1.51 -4.10
C PHE A 75 -7.87 1.43 -3.37
N THR A 76 -7.22 2.57 -3.19
CA THR A 76 -6.11 2.71 -2.25
C THR A 76 -6.64 3.11 -0.88
N PHE A 77 -6.13 2.51 0.19
CA PHE A 77 -6.33 2.94 1.58
C PHE A 77 -4.98 3.30 2.20
N GLU A 78 -4.82 4.58 2.56
CA GLU A 78 -3.63 5.11 3.19
C GLU A 78 -3.75 5.01 4.71
N LEU A 79 -2.85 4.27 5.35
CA LEU A 79 -2.97 3.93 6.78
C LEU A 79 -2.93 5.14 7.72
N ASN A 80 -2.03 6.08 7.43
CA ASN A 80 -1.74 7.19 8.35
C ASN A 80 -2.89 8.21 8.33
N SER A 81 -3.37 8.57 7.14
CA SER A 81 -4.46 9.53 6.98
C SER A 81 -5.85 8.90 6.98
N GLY A 82 -5.95 7.57 6.86
CA GLY A 82 -7.22 6.87 6.64
C GLY A 82 -7.87 7.18 5.30
N ARG A 83 -7.15 7.84 4.38
CA ARG A 83 -7.68 8.33 3.10
C ARG A 83 -7.93 7.18 2.14
N VAL A 84 -9.06 7.26 1.44
CA VAL A 84 -9.46 6.29 0.41
C VAL A 84 -9.55 6.98 -0.93
N ARG A 85 -9.02 6.34 -1.98
CA ARG A 85 -9.14 6.84 -3.36
C ARG A 85 -9.40 5.70 -4.32
N LYS A 86 -10.24 5.92 -5.33
CA LYS A 86 -10.41 4.97 -6.44
C LYS A 86 -9.25 5.15 -7.42
N VAL A 87 -8.61 4.06 -7.85
CA VAL A 87 -7.46 4.08 -8.76
C VAL A 87 -7.70 3.31 -10.06
N SER A 88 -8.74 2.49 -10.13
CA SER A 88 -9.15 1.81 -11.36
C SER A 88 -10.66 1.63 -11.43
N GLY A 89 -11.17 1.42 -12.65
CA GLY A 89 -12.54 0.96 -12.87
C GLY A 89 -12.74 -0.52 -12.50
N PRO A 90 -13.97 -1.05 -12.70
CA PRO A 90 -14.27 -2.47 -12.55
C PRO A 90 -13.35 -3.34 -13.42
N GLY A 91 -13.01 -4.53 -12.94
CA GLY A 91 -12.13 -5.45 -13.64
C GLY A 91 -11.77 -6.66 -12.78
N LYS A 92 -10.94 -7.56 -13.33
CA LYS A 92 -10.47 -8.72 -12.57
C LYS A 92 -9.54 -8.28 -11.44
N TYR A 93 -9.68 -8.93 -10.29
CA TYR A 93 -8.78 -8.76 -9.15
C TYR A 93 -7.44 -9.41 -9.43
N CYS A 94 -6.51 -8.65 -10.01
CA CYS A 94 -5.13 -9.08 -10.12
C CYS A 94 -4.36 -8.62 -8.88
N PRO A 95 -3.48 -9.48 -8.32
CA PRO A 95 -2.53 -9.04 -7.31
C PRO A 95 -1.74 -7.83 -7.82
N ILE A 96 -1.62 -6.81 -6.98
CA ILE A 96 -0.84 -5.59 -7.24
C ILE A 96 0.47 -5.71 -6.48
N PHE A 97 1.57 -5.60 -7.23
CA PHE A 97 2.93 -5.56 -6.70
C PHE A 97 3.44 -4.12 -6.85
N PRO A 98 3.19 -3.24 -5.88
CA PRO A 98 3.68 -1.88 -5.95
C PRO A 98 5.21 -1.88 -5.84
N PHE A 99 5.87 -1.09 -6.67
CA PHE A 99 7.30 -0.84 -6.58
C PHE A 99 7.53 0.62 -6.20
N ILE A 100 8.55 0.86 -5.38
CA ILE A 100 9.04 2.19 -5.06
C ILE A 100 10.37 2.35 -5.79
N GLY A 101 10.43 3.24 -6.77
CA GLY A 101 11.69 3.65 -7.38
C GLY A 101 12.30 4.82 -6.61
N PHE A 102 13.62 4.90 -6.55
CA PHE A 102 14.34 6.08 -6.07
C PHE A 102 15.03 6.77 -7.24
N CYS A 103 14.96 8.11 -7.28
CA CYS A 103 15.75 8.90 -8.21
C CYS A 103 17.04 9.32 -7.50
N THR A 104 18.20 8.93 -8.02
CA THR A 104 19.49 9.50 -7.61
C THR A 104 19.71 10.79 -8.41
N PRO A 105 19.78 11.98 -7.79
CA PRO A 105 19.87 13.25 -8.52
C PRO A 105 21.17 13.49 -9.31
N ASP A 106 22.15 12.59 -9.28
CA ASP A 106 23.49 12.86 -9.81
C ASP A 106 23.80 12.06 -11.08
N CYS A 107 23.44 12.58 -12.26
CA CYS A 107 24.07 12.22 -13.54
C CYS A 107 23.76 13.23 -14.68
N ALA A 108 23.86 14.53 -14.43
CA ALA A 108 23.87 15.54 -15.51
C ALA A 108 25.06 16.51 -15.39
N ARG A 109 26.27 15.95 -15.25
CA ARG A 109 27.53 16.61 -15.66
C ARG A 109 28.34 15.67 -16.56
N ILE A 110 27.70 15.12 -17.59
CA ILE A 110 28.44 14.60 -18.74
C ILE A 110 28.59 15.77 -19.71
N LYS A 111 29.71 16.47 -19.61
CA LYS A 111 30.14 17.43 -20.62
C LYS A 111 30.46 16.61 -21.87
N LEU A 112 29.55 16.58 -22.84
CA LEU A 112 29.84 16.00 -24.15
C LEU A 112 31.09 16.71 -24.71
N PRO A 113 32.08 15.98 -25.23
CA PRO A 113 33.20 16.61 -25.92
C PRO A 113 32.65 17.39 -27.12
N LEU A 114 33.16 18.62 -27.28
CA LEU A 114 32.91 19.47 -28.44
C LEU A 114 33.21 18.66 -29.71
N GLN A 115 32.27 18.61 -30.64
CA GLN A 115 32.48 18.01 -31.95
C GLN A 115 33.70 18.65 -32.59
N ALA A 116 34.64 17.83 -33.04
CA ALA A 116 35.78 18.29 -33.81
C ALA A 116 35.26 18.84 -35.14
N GLU A 117 35.52 20.12 -35.40
CA GLU A 117 35.38 20.67 -36.74
C GLU A 117 36.42 19.98 -37.64
N THR A 118 35.94 19.39 -38.73
CA THR A 118 36.78 19.05 -39.89
C THR A 118 36.35 19.92 -41.04
N ASN A 119 37.37 20.56 -41.62
CA ASN A 119 37.39 21.52 -42.73
C ASN A 119 36.50 21.20 -43.92
#